data_AF-A0A432CC70-F1
#
_entry.id   AF-A0A432CC70-F1
#
_cell.length_a   1.000
_cell.length_b   1.000
_cell.length_c   1.000
_cell.angle_alpha   90.00
_cell.angle_beta   90.00
_cell.angle_gamma   90.00
#
_symmetry.space_group_name_H-M   'P 1'
#
loop_
_entity.id
_entity.type
_entity.pdbx_description
1 polymer ?
#
loop_
_entity_poly.entity_id
_entity_poly.type
_entity_poly.pdbx_seq_one_letter_code
_entity_poly.pdbx_strand_id
1 'polypeptide(L)' 'PFQPQEVSNKIAELLSSPEINAEVKIIFQTVENLHIACPKNLGDWYFTGDYPTPGGNRVVNKAFMNFYEGKDARAY' A
#
# COMPACT_ATOMS: atom_id res chain seq x y z
N PRO A 1 -9.76 -6.55 9.57
CA PRO A 1 -9.10 -6.41 8.25
C PRO A 1 -9.61 -7.48 7.26
N PHE A 2 -9.65 -7.15 5.96
CA PHE A 2 -10.00 -8.09 4.89
C PHE A 2 -8.79 -8.94 4.52
N GLN A 3 -9.02 -10.18 4.10
CA GLN A 3 -8.00 -11.03 3.51
C GLN A 3 -7.63 -10.54 2.11
N PRO A 4 -6.37 -10.70 1.65
CA PRO A 4 -5.95 -10.29 0.31
C PRO A 4 -6.82 -10.88 -0.82
N GLN A 5 -7.31 -12.10 -0.64
CA GLN A 5 -8.21 -12.74 -1.61
C GLN A 5 -9.59 -12.07 -1.66
N GLU A 6 -10.12 -11.58 -0.54
CA GLU A 6 -11.40 -10.86 -0.52
C GLU A 6 -11.30 -9.54 -1.30
N VAL A 7 -10.20 -8.82 -1.12
CA VAL A 7 -9.90 -7.60 -1.86
C VAL A 7 -9.78 -7.91 -3.36
N SER A 8 -9.02 -8.95 -3.72
CA SER A 8 -8.83 -9.39 -5.11
C SER A 8 -10.16 -9.78 -5.77
N ASN A 9 -11.00 -10.52 -5.05
CA ASN A 9 -12.33 -10.90 -5.52
C ASN A 9 -13.24 -9.68 -5.71
N LYS A 10 -13.17 -8.70 -4.80
CA LYS A 10 -13.98 -7.47 -4.94
C LYS A 10 -13.55 -6.63 -6.12
N ILE A 11 -12.25 -6.53 -6.40
CA ILE A 11 -11.73 -5.85 -7.59
C ILE A 11 -12.18 -6.59 -8.86
N ALA A 12 -12.12 -7.93 -8.88
CA ALA A 12 -12.60 -8.74 -9.99
C ALA A 12 -14.10 -8.48 -10.27
N GLU A 13 -14.92 -8.43 -9.23
CA GLU A 13 -16.35 -8.08 -9.32
C GLU A 13 -16.56 -6.69 -9.92
N LEU A 14 -15.80 -5.68 -9.45
CA LEU A 14 -15.91 -4.30 -9.93
C LEU A 14 -15.46 -4.11 -11.39
N LEU A 15 -14.52 -4.93 -11.87
CA LEU A 15 -14.01 -4.87 -13.24
C LEU A 15 -14.78 -5.78 -14.21
N SER A 16 -15.61 -6.69 -13.70
CA SER A 16 -16.42 -7.59 -14.53
C SER A 16 -17.62 -6.84 -15.08
N SER A 17 -17.61 -6.51 -16.38
CA SER A 17 -18.78 -5.97 -17.07
C SER A 17 -19.73 -7.10 -17.52
N PRO A 18 -21.03 -6.81 -17.76
CA PRO A 18 -21.98 -7.80 -18.26
C PRO A 18 -21.63 -8.39 -19.63
N GLU A 19 -20.74 -7.74 -20.38
CA GLU A 19 -20.30 -8.19 -21.71
C GLU A 19 -19.26 -9.32 -21.63
N ILE A 20 -18.65 -9.51 -20.45
CA ILE A 20 -17.62 -10.53 -20.21
C ILE A 20 -18.31 -11.86 -19.88
N ASN A 21 -18.24 -12.80 -20.82
CA ASN A 21 -18.80 -14.15 -20.69
C ASN A 21 -17.83 -15.15 -20.03
N ALA A 22 -16.88 -14.67 -19.23
CA ALA A 22 -15.85 -15.47 -18.59
C ALA A 22 -15.63 -15.00 -17.13
N GLU A 23 -15.17 -15.91 -16.28
CA GLU A 23 -14.82 -15.54 -14.91
C GLU A 23 -13.55 -14.69 -14.90
N VAL A 24 -13.65 -13.46 -14.37
CA VAL A 24 -12.49 -12.60 -14.14
C VAL A 24 -11.89 -12.90 -12.77
N LYS A 25 -10.57 -13.11 -12.74
CA LYS A 25 -9.80 -13.20 -11.50
C LYS A 25 -8.67 -12.18 -11.53
N ILE A 26 -8.49 -11.50 -10.41
CA ILE A 26 -7.32 -10.64 -10.20
C ILE A 26 -6.29 -11.43 -9.42
N ILE A 27 -5.08 -11.52 -9.98
CA ILE A 27 -3.95 -12.21 -9.37
C ILE A 27 -2.93 -11.17 -8.98
N PHE A 28 -2.73 -11.02 -7.67
CA PHE A 28 -1.64 -10.21 -7.12
C PHE A 28 -0.52 -11.12 -6.60
N GLN A 29 0.70 -10.58 -6.60
CA GLN A 29 1.80 -11.18 -5.86
C GLN A 29 1.48 -11.12 -4.36
N THR A 30 1.65 -12.23 -3.63
CA THR A 30 1.49 -12.21 -2.16
C THR A 30 2.52 -11.30 -1.50
N VAL A 31 2.21 -10.77 -0.31
CA VAL A 31 3.12 -9.90 0.44
C VAL A 31 4.41 -10.62 0.79
N GLU A 32 4.34 -11.91 1.14
CA GLU A 32 5.50 -12.73 1.47
C GLU A 32 6.45 -12.84 0.28
N ASN A 33 5.89 -13.09 -0.91
CA ASN A 33 6.68 -13.18 -2.12
C ASN A 33 7.20 -11.82 -2.59
N LEU A 34 6.48 -10.73 -2.32
CA LEU A 34 7.00 -9.37 -2.52
C LEU A 34 8.26 -9.14 -1.67
N HIS A 35 8.27 -9.58 -0.41
CA HIS A 35 9.44 -9.48 0.46
C HIS A 35 10.61 -10.35 0.00
N ILE A 36 10.34 -11.51 -0.58
CA ILE A 36 11.38 -12.36 -1.21
C ILE A 36 11.97 -11.67 -2.44
N ALA A 37 11.13 -11.08 -3.29
CA ALA A 37 11.58 -10.40 -4.51
C ALA A 37 12.32 -9.09 -4.23
N CYS A 38 11.90 -8.36 -3.18
CA CYS A 38 12.35 -7.02 -2.86
C CYS A 38 12.87 -6.90 -1.40
N PRO A 39 13.91 -7.66 -1.00
CA PRO A 39 14.31 -7.79 0.41
C PRO A 39 14.84 -6.50 1.05
N LYS A 40 15.16 -5.49 0.25
CA LYS A 40 15.63 -4.16 0.71
C LYS A 40 14.56 -3.07 0.60
N ASN A 41 13.38 -3.38 0.06
CA ASN A 41 12.29 -2.43 -0.17
C ASN A 41 11.02 -2.92 0.55
N LEU A 42 11.00 -2.77 1.87
CA LEU A 42 9.98 -3.33 2.78
C LEU A 42 8.69 -2.48 2.84
N GLY A 43 8.38 -1.74 1.78
CA GLY A 43 7.26 -0.81 1.74
C GLY A 43 5.95 -1.50 1.38
N ASP A 44 5.41 -2.35 2.25
CA ASP A 44 4.20 -3.15 2.00
C ASP A 44 2.92 -2.59 2.64
N TRP A 45 3.03 -1.51 3.43
CA TRP A 45 1.94 -0.88 4.18
C TRP A 45 0.70 -0.51 3.37
N TYR A 46 0.84 -0.26 2.06
CA TYR A 46 -0.30 -0.08 1.14
C TYR A 46 -1.19 -1.33 1.03
N PHE A 47 -0.60 -2.51 1.19
CA PHE A 47 -1.27 -3.81 1.11
C PHE A 47 -1.65 -4.36 2.49
N THR A 48 -0.77 -4.23 3.48
CA THR A 48 -0.99 -4.76 4.84
C THR A 48 -1.83 -3.82 5.70
N GLY A 49 -1.88 -2.54 5.35
CA GLY A 49 -2.44 -1.50 6.22
C GLY A 49 -1.59 -1.25 7.46
N ASP A 50 -0.35 -1.75 7.52
CA ASP A 50 0.60 -1.50 8.61
C ASP A 50 1.10 -0.05 8.56
N TYR A 51 0.25 0.84 9.05
CA TYR A 51 0.44 2.27 9.06
C TYR A 51 0.02 2.83 10.43
N PRO A 52 0.76 3.80 11.01
CA PRO A 52 1.92 4.48 10.44
C PRO A 52 3.24 3.71 10.61
N THR A 53 4.08 3.73 9.58
CA THR A 53 5.41 3.09 9.64
C THR A 53 6.42 3.95 10.40
N PRO A 54 7.49 3.38 10.99
CA PRO A 54 8.55 4.17 11.63
C PRO A 54 9.17 5.23 10.72
N GLY A 55 9.35 4.90 9.43
CA GLY A 55 9.80 5.84 8.41
C GLY A 55 8.82 6.98 8.18
N GLY A 56 7.52 6.67 8.07
CA GLY A 56 6.45 7.66 7.96
C GLY A 56 6.39 8.60 9.17
N ASN A 57 6.46 8.05 10.38
CA ASN A 57 6.50 8.83 11.62
C ASN A 57 7.70 9.78 11.67
N ARG A 58 8.87 9.35 11.20
CA ARG A 58 10.04 10.23 11.10
C ARG A 58 9.79 11.40 10.17
N VAL A 59 9.23 11.15 8.99
CA VAL A 59 8.94 12.20 7.98
C VAL A 59 7.88 13.17 8.50
N VAL A 60 6.79 12.68 9.11
CA VAL A 60 5.72 13.56 9.61
C VAL A 60 6.20 14.45 10.76
N ASN A 61 7.01 13.91 11.68
CA ASN A 61 7.59 14.70 12.77
C ASN A 61 8.55 15.78 12.25
N LYS A 62 9.35 15.47 11.23
CA LYS A 62 10.23 16.46 10.60
C LYS A 62 9.45 17.54 9.85
N ALA A 63 8.37 17.17 9.17
CA ALA A 63 7.46 18.13 8.55
C ALA A 63 6.84 19.07 9.59
N PHE A 64 6.40 18.53 10.73
CA PHE A 64 5.86 19.32 11.83
C PHE A 64 6.87 20.31 12.42
N MET A 65 8.11 19.87 12.67
CA MET A 65 9.19 20.77 13.14
C MET A 65 9.48 21.88 12.12
N ASN A 66 9.59 21.54 10.83
CA ASN A 66 9.84 22.54 9.78
C ASN A 66 8.72 23.58 9.72
N PHE A 67 7.46 23.14 9.80
CA PHE A 67 6.30 24.04 9.86
C PHE A 67 6.37 24.98 11.08
N TYR A 68 6.61 24.42 12.28
CA TYR A 68 6.65 25.19 13.52
C TYR A 68 7.80 26.20 13.56
N GLU A 69 8.96 25.84 13.01
CA GLU A 69 10.17 26.67 12.98
C GLU A 69 10.25 27.59 11.74
N GLY A 70 9.24 27.58 10.86
CA GLY A 70 9.22 28.40 9.65
C GLY A 70 10.29 28.03 8.61
N LYS A 71 10.77 26.78 8.62
CA LYS A 71 11.79 26.29 7.69
C LYS A 71 11.14 25.81 6.38
N ASP A 72 11.47 26.48 5.28
CA ASP A 72 11.09 26.04 3.93
C ASP A 72 12.02 24.94 3.41
N ALA A 73 11.93 23.77 4.05
CA ALA A 73 12.74 22.60 3.74
C ALA A 73 11.87 21.35 3.63
N ARG A 74 12.25 20.43 2.73
CA ARG A 74 11.56 19.15 2.57
C ARG A 74 11.83 18.22 3.77
N ALA A 75 10.81 17.45 4.14
CA ALA A 75 10.88 16.50 5.24
C ALA A 75 11.52 15.15 4.83
N TYR A 76 11.54 14.83 3.53
CA TYR A 76 12.22 13.66 2.95
C TYR A 76 13.55 14.02 2.31
#